data_AF-A0A7K4F6C9-F1
#
_entry.id   AF-A0A7K4F6C9-F1
#
_cell.length_a   1.000
_cell.length_b   1.000
_cell.length_c   1.000
_cell.angle_alpha   90.00
_cell.angle_beta   90.00
_cell.angle_gamma   90.00
#
_symmetry.space_group_name_H-M   'P 1'
#
loop_
_entity.id
_entity.type
_entity.pdbx_description
1 polymer ?
#
loop_
_entity_poly.entity_id
_entity_poly.type
_entity_poly.pdbx_seq_one_letter_code
_entity_poly.pdbx_strand_id
1 'polypeptide(L)' 'MKTKAISSFFVLFAIAAGIVAMTPAAFADHSEVTIEAAIGSGAPGCEETAEGCYIPSTATVDVGGVVIFSNPDTAAHTYT' A
#
# COMPACT_ATOMS: atom_id res chain seq x y z
N MET A 1 45.91 -2.04 22.43
CA MET A 1 44.61 -1.32 22.49
C MET A 1 43.81 -1.86 23.66
N LYS A 2 43.35 -0.98 24.56
CA LYS A 2 42.76 -1.36 25.85
C LYS A 2 41.48 -2.18 25.62
N THR A 3 41.39 -3.40 26.12
CA THR A 3 40.26 -4.36 26.00
C THR A 3 38.90 -3.74 26.31
N LYS A 4 38.89 -2.71 27.17
CA LYS A 4 37.73 -1.86 27.49
C LYS A 4 37.12 -1.18 26.27
N ALA A 5 37.93 -0.69 25.33
CA ALA A 5 37.47 -0.02 24.12
C ALA A 5 36.83 -0.99 23.13
N ILE A 6 37.39 -2.21 23.01
CA ILE A 6 36.86 -3.26 22.13
C ILE A 6 35.51 -3.76 22.66
N SER A 7 35.43 -4.04 23.97
CA SER A 7 34.17 -4.44 24.62
C SER A 7 33.08 -3.37 24.50
N SER A 8 33.43 -2.09 24.66
CA SER A 8 32.49 -0.98 24.47
C SER A 8 31.96 -0.90 23.04
N PHE A 9 32.79 -1.16 22.04
CA PHE A 9 32.38 -1.16 20.64
C PHE A 9 31.43 -2.31 20.30
N PHE A 10 31.70 -3.51 20.83
CA PHE A 10 30.82 -4.66 20.65
C PHE A 10 29.44 -4.45 21.28
N VAL A 11 29.38 -3.84 22.47
CA VAL A 11 28.11 -3.51 23.13
C VAL A 11 27.33 -2.47 22.29
N LEU A 12 28.01 -1.43 21.81
CA LEU A 12 27.36 -0.41 20.98
C LEU A 12 26.83 -0.99 19.67
N PHE A 13 27.60 -1.87 19.02
CA PHE A 13 27.17 -2.55 17.80
C PHE A 13 25.99 -3.48 18.04
N ALA A 14 25.97 -4.23 19.15
CA ALA A 14 24.85 -5.10 19.49
C ALA A 14 23.55 -4.30 19.74
N ILE A 15 23.64 -3.13 20.37
CA ILE A 15 22.48 -2.24 20.57
C ILE A 15 21.99 -1.68 19.23
N ALA A 16 22.90 -1.19 18.38
CA ALA A 16 22.54 -0.67 17.07
C ALA A 16 21.89 -1.73 16.16
N ALA A 17 22.45 -2.94 16.13
CA ALA A 17 21.89 -4.07 15.38
C ALA A 17 20.53 -4.50 15.92
N GLY A 18 20.34 -4.50 17.24
CA GLY A 18 19.05 -4.81 17.88
C GLY A 18 17.95 -3.80 17.52
N ILE A 19 18.28 -2.51 17.45
CA ILE A 19 17.31 -1.46 17.07
C ILE A 19 16.91 -1.59 15.60
N VAL A 20 17.86 -1.83 14.69
CA VAL A 20 17.57 -1.99 13.25
C VAL A 20 16.76 -3.26 12.98
N ALA A 21 16.99 -4.35 13.72
CA ALA A 21 16.23 -5.59 13.55
C ALA A 21 14.78 -5.50 14.05
N MET A 22 14.45 -4.49 14.85
CA MET A 22 13.13 -4.31 15.48
C MET A 22 12.30 -3.18 14.85
N THR A 23 12.80 -2.50 13.80
CA THR A 23 11.98 -1.52 13.09
C THR A 23 10.81 -2.23 12.41
N PRO A 24 9.55 -1.87 12.71
CA PRO A 24 8.41 -2.53 12.10
C PRO A 24 8.42 -2.28 10.59
N ALA A 25 8.40 -3.35 9.79
CA ALA A 25 8.13 -3.27 8.35
C ALA A 25 6.75 -2.64 8.06
N ALA A 26 5.88 -2.57 9.06
CA ALA A 26 4.55 -1.97 9.02
C ALA A 26 4.52 -0.46 8.66
N PHE A 27 5.65 0.26 8.73
CA PHE A 27 5.72 1.66 8.27
C PHE A 27 6.05 1.79 6.77
N ALA A 28 6.48 0.72 6.12
CA ALA A 28 6.70 0.68 4.67
C ALA A 28 5.56 -0.06 3.93
N ASP A 29 4.73 -0.78 4.66
CA ASP A 29 3.54 -1.46 4.13
C ASP A 29 2.37 -0.47 4.13
N HIS A 30 2.27 0.31 3.04
CA HIS A 30 1.14 1.21 2.84
C HIS A 30 -0.08 0.38 2.43
N SER A 31 -1.22 0.61 3.10
CA SER A 31 -2.50 0.02 2.71
C SER A 31 -2.81 0.38 1.25
N GLU A 32 -2.95 -0.63 0.38
CA GLU A 32 -3.25 -0.45 -1.03
C GLU A 32 -4.72 -0.81 -1.32
N VAL A 33 -5.39 0.03 -2.10
CA VAL A 33 -6.74 -0.24 -2.60
C VAL A 33 -6.77 -0.07 -4.11
N THR A 34 -7.20 -1.11 -4.81
CA THR A 34 -7.41 -1.07 -6.26
C THR A 34 -8.89 -0.83 -6.56
N ILE A 35 -9.16 0.16 -7.42
CA ILE A 35 -10.47 0.46 -7.98
C ILE A 35 -10.41 0.18 -9.47
N GLU A 36 -11.24 -0.76 -9.92
CA GLU A 36 -11.31 -1.17 -11.33
C GLU A 36 -12.55 -0.61 -12.01
N ALA A 37 -12.45 -0.14 -13.25
CA ALA A 37 -13.63 0.05 -14.08
C ALA A 37 -14.28 -1.32 -14.39
N ALA A 38 -15.58 -1.45 -14.15
CA ALA A 38 -16.30 -2.69 -14.43
C ALA A 38 -16.30 -2.97 -15.95
N ILE A 39 -16.24 -4.25 -16.33
CA ILE A 39 -16.26 -4.63 -17.75
C ILE A 39 -17.57 -4.16 -18.41
N GLY A 40 -17.47 -3.45 -19.54
CA GLY A 40 -18.62 -2.88 -20.25
C GLY A 40 -19.18 -1.60 -19.63
N SER A 41 -18.57 -1.05 -18.57
CA SER A 41 -19.01 0.20 -17.93
C SER A 41 -18.84 1.45 -18.81
N GLY A 42 -18.19 1.32 -19.98
CA GLY A 42 -18.22 2.36 -21.01
C GLY A 42 -19.60 2.60 -21.63
N ALA A 43 -20.57 1.69 -21.43
CA ALA A 43 -21.97 1.87 -21.82
C ALA A 43 -22.84 2.28 -20.62
N PRO A 44 -23.92 3.07 -20.82
CA PRO A 44 -24.86 3.42 -19.75
C PRO A 44 -25.51 2.20 -19.08
N GLY A 45 -25.85 2.31 -17.79
CA GLY A 45 -26.61 1.30 -17.03
C GLY A 45 -25.80 0.53 -16.00
N CYS A 46 -24.48 0.74 -15.90
CA CYS A 46 -23.66 0.14 -14.84
C CYS A 46 -24.01 0.68 -13.45
N GLU A 47 -24.61 1.88 -13.37
CA GLU A 47 -25.11 2.49 -12.13
C GLU A 47 -26.30 1.74 -11.52
N GLU A 48 -27.00 0.94 -12.32
CA GLU A 48 -28.17 0.17 -11.89
C GLU A 48 -27.80 -1.26 -11.47
N THR A 49 -26.54 -1.68 -11.64
CA THR A 49 -26.05 -2.99 -11.19
C THR A 49 -25.66 -2.95 -9.71
N ALA A 50 -25.63 -4.12 -9.05
CA ALA A 50 -25.24 -4.18 -7.64
C ALA A 50 -23.74 -3.91 -7.45
N GLU A 51 -22.95 -4.19 -8.48
CA GLU A 51 -21.50 -4.04 -8.53
C GLU A 51 -21.10 -2.59 -8.81
N GLY A 52 -21.93 -1.84 -9.53
CA GLY A 52 -21.66 -0.46 -9.96
C GLY A 52 -20.72 -0.37 -11.16
N CYS A 53 -20.39 0.86 -11.56
CA CYS A 53 -19.45 1.15 -12.65
C CYS A 53 -17.98 0.97 -12.28
N TYR A 54 -17.68 0.97 -10.97
CA TYR A 54 -16.34 0.76 -10.42
C TYR A 54 -16.39 -0.32 -9.35
N ILE A 55 -15.34 -1.13 -9.26
CA ILE A 55 -15.25 -2.27 -8.37
C ILE A 55 -14.00 -2.10 -7.47
N PRO A 56 -14.17 -1.97 -6.14
CA PRO A 56 -15.45 -1.86 -5.45
C PRO A 56 -16.15 -0.51 -5.72
N SER A 57 -17.48 -0.47 -5.64
CA SER A 57 -18.27 0.76 -5.80
C SER A 57 -18.06 1.75 -4.66
N THR A 58 -17.54 1.26 -3.52
CA THR A 58 -17.11 2.08 -2.39
C THR A 58 -15.83 1.49 -1.81
N ALA A 59 -14.80 2.32 -1.72
CA ALA A 59 -13.51 1.98 -1.15
C ALA A 59 -13.26 2.81 0.12
N THR A 60 -12.72 2.18 1.17
CA THR A 60 -12.15 2.88 2.33
C THR A 60 -10.64 2.83 2.22
N VAL A 61 -9.97 3.97 2.37
CA VAL A 61 -8.53 4.09 2.21
C VAL A 61 -7.96 4.70 3.48
N ASP A 62 -6.91 4.07 4.01
CA ASP A 62 -6.23 4.59 5.20
C ASP A 62 -5.42 5.84 4.87
N VAL A 63 -5.22 6.71 5.87
CA VAL A 63 -4.40 7.92 5.69
C VAL A 63 -2.98 7.52 5.31
N GLY A 64 -2.50 8.03 4.17
CA GLY A 64 -1.20 7.67 3.62
C GLY A 64 -1.16 6.34 2.87
N GLY A 65 -2.31 5.69 2.63
CA GLY A 65 -2.45 4.54 1.74
C GLY A 65 -2.33 4.90 0.26
N VAL A 66 -2.24 3.88 -0.59
CA VAL A 66 -2.10 4.00 -2.05
C VAL A 66 -3.42 3.61 -2.70
N VAL A 67 -3.89 4.44 -3.63
CA VAL A 67 -5.05 4.12 -4.48
C VAL A 67 -4.58 3.82 -5.88
N ILE A 68 -4.93 2.64 -6.38
CA ILE A 68 -4.60 2.18 -7.73
C ILE A 68 -5.87 2.19 -8.56
N PHE A 69 -5.89 3.00 -9.61
CA PHE A 69 -6.97 2.96 -10.60
C PHE A 69 -6.56 2.08 -11.76
N SER A 70 -7.35 1.05 -12.06
CA SER A 70 -7.08 0.08 -13.12
C SER A 70 -8.26 0.05 -14.08
N ASN A 71 -7.98 0.11 -15.39
CA ASN A 71 -9.00 -0.06 -16.40
C ASN A 71 -8.81 -1.41 -17.13
N PRO A 72 -9.48 -2.49 -16.68
CA PRO A 72 -9.51 -3.75 -17.39
C PRO A 72 -10.55 -3.78 -18.53
N ASP A 73 -11.39 -2.74 -18.66
CA ASP A 73 -12.41 -2.64 -19.70
C ASP A 73 -11.78 -2.31 -21.07
N THR A 74 -12.53 -2.62 -22.13
CA THR A 74 -12.14 -2.30 -23.52
C THR A 74 -12.43 -0.84 -23.90
N ALA A 75 -13.31 -0.17 -23.14
CA ALA A 75 -13.59 1.25 -23.29
C ALA A 75 -12.56 2.11 -22.56
N ALA A 76 -12.36 3.35 -23.02
CA ALA A 76 -11.52 4.31 -22.34
C ALA A 76 -12.27 4.92 -21.14
N HIS A 77 -11.60 4.94 -19.99
CA HIS A 77 -12.10 5.53 -18.74
C HIS A 77 -11.13 6.60 -18.23
N THR A 78 -11.67 7.62 -17.56
CA THR A 78 -10.90 8.64 -16.83
C THR A 78 -11.29 8.61 -15.36
N TYR A 79 -10.32 8.82 -14.48
CA TYR A 79 -10.51 8.84 -13.03
C TYR A 79 -10.21 10.26 -12.52
N THR A 80 -11.09 10.80 -11.67
CA THR A 80 -11.02 12.18 -11.17
C THR A 80 -11.39 12.26 -9.70
#